data_AF-A0A961DIL6-F1
#
_entry.id   AF-A0A961DIL6-F1
#
_cell.length_a   1.000
_cell.length_b   1.000
_cell.length_c   1.000
_cell.angle_alpha   90.00
_cell.angle_beta   90.00
_cell.angle_gamma   90.00
#
_symmetry.space_group_name_H-M   'P 1'
#
loop_
_entity.id
_entity.type
_entity.pdbx_description
1 polymer ?
#
loop_
_entity_poly.entity_id
_entity_poly.type
_entity_poly.pdbx_seq_one_letter_code
_entity_poly.pdbx_strand_id
1 'polypeptide(L)'
;MRELAAAADLEIESVLVALWTVGIEHVDSASSRLSDSERRKAQRALGSAGVHQRKVSYWTDWLGISREDLGELLLSKGLKLDPRATTVPKGAIRLLRALPPALSARTSVPEPELETQSVVIPAPDFPENSSGHTISFLSVEEVIA
;
A
#
# COMPACT_ATOMS: atom_id res chain seq x y z
N MET A 1 -2.44 -5.66 14.90
CA MET A 1 -3.23 -5.40 13.67
C MET A 1 -4.52 -4.64 13.97
N ARG A 2 -5.44 -5.14 14.81
CA ARG A 2 -6.67 -4.40 15.19
C ARG A 2 -6.43 -2.99 15.72
N GLU A 3 -5.42 -2.80 16.58
CA GLU A 3 -5.04 -1.48 17.08
C GLU A 3 -4.54 -0.53 15.98
N LEU A 4 -3.88 -1.08 14.96
CA LEU A 4 -3.35 -0.32 13.84
C LEU A 4 -4.48 0.13 12.90
N ALA A 5 -5.44 -0.76 12.66
CA ALA A 5 -6.68 -0.47 11.95
C ALA A 5 -7.50 0.62 12.66
N ALA A 6 -7.69 0.49 13.98
CA ALA A 6 -8.36 1.50 14.78
C ALA A 6 -7.62 2.86 14.78
N ALA A 7 -6.28 2.85 14.82
CA ALA A 7 -5.49 4.08 14.78
C ALA A 7 -5.51 4.78 13.41
N ALA A 8 -5.65 4.00 12.34
CA ALA A 8 -5.76 4.49 10.97
C ALA A 8 -7.20 4.82 10.54
N ASP A 9 -8.20 4.44 11.33
CA ASP A 9 -9.62 4.52 10.97
C ASP A 9 -9.93 3.77 9.66
N LEU A 10 -9.34 2.57 9.52
CA LEU A 10 -9.44 1.72 8.34
C LEU A 10 -9.92 0.32 8.71
N GLU A 11 -10.57 -0.35 7.77
CA GLU A 11 -10.88 -1.78 7.89
C GLU A 11 -9.61 -2.63 7.83
N ILE A 12 -9.68 -3.81 8.45
CA ILE A 12 -8.53 -4.73 8.58
C ILE A 12 -8.01 -5.16 7.20
N GLU A 13 -8.90 -5.42 6.24
CA GLU A 13 -8.54 -5.82 4.88
C GLU A 13 -7.78 -4.71 4.16
N SER A 14 -8.26 -3.47 4.24
CA SER A 14 -7.57 -2.29 3.70
C SER A 14 -6.18 -2.10 4.33
N VAL A 15 -6.03 -2.40 5.62
CA VAL A 15 -4.73 -2.38 6.29
C VAL A 15 -3.79 -3.46 5.75
N LEU A 16 -4.28 -4.69 5.58
CA LEU A 16 -3.47 -5.79 5.02
C LEU A 16 -2.95 -5.47 3.62
N VAL A 17 -3.83 -4.96 2.75
CA VAL A 17 -3.45 -4.53 1.40
C VAL A 17 -2.38 -3.44 1.47
N ALA A 18 -2.55 -2.42 2.32
CA ALA A 18 -1.56 -1.35 2.49
C ALA A 18 -0.23 -1.82 3.11
N LEU A 19 -0.22 -2.92 3.88
CA LEU A 19 1.01 -3.54 4.39
C LEU A 19 1.76 -4.29 3.28
N TRP A 20 1.04 -4.97 2.40
CA TRP A 20 1.62 -5.67 1.26
C TRP A 20 2.24 -4.71 0.25
N THR A 21 1.62 -3.55 -0.01
CA THR A 21 2.20 -2.53 -0.90
C THR A 21 3.53 -1.96 -0.39
N VAL A 22 3.78 -2.04 0.92
CA VAL A 22 5.07 -1.64 1.52
C VAL A 22 5.99 -2.84 1.81
N GLY A 23 5.71 -4.02 1.26
CA GLY A 23 6.56 -5.21 1.33
C GLY A 23 6.53 -5.94 2.68
N ILE A 24 5.43 -5.86 3.42
CA ILE A 24 5.19 -6.65 4.63
C ILE A 24 4.22 -7.78 4.28
N GLU A 25 4.69 -8.78 3.54
CA GLU A 25 3.85 -9.84 2.94
C GLU A 25 3.49 -10.99 3.89
N HIS A 26 4.25 -11.18 4.97
CA HIS A 26 4.05 -12.29 5.92
C HIS A 26 2.80 -12.11 6.82
N VAL A 27 2.10 -10.98 6.71
CA VAL A 27 0.92 -10.68 7.51
C VAL A 27 -0.31 -11.03 6.69
N ASP A 28 -0.94 -12.14 7.05
CA ASP A 28 -2.10 -12.76 6.39
C ASP A 28 -3.38 -12.66 7.24
N SER A 29 -3.25 -12.30 8.52
CA SER A 29 -4.36 -12.32 9.48
C SER A 29 -4.34 -11.12 10.43
N ALA A 30 -5.53 -10.80 10.96
CA ALA A 30 -5.74 -9.75 11.95
C ALA A 30 -5.04 -10.02 13.30
N SER A 31 -4.61 -11.27 13.55
CA SER A 31 -3.85 -11.68 14.73
C SER A 31 -2.34 -11.67 14.52
N SER A 32 -1.88 -11.54 13.28
CA SER A 32 -0.46 -11.60 12.94
C SER A 32 0.31 -10.44 13.60
N ARG A 33 1.47 -10.79 14.16
CA ARG A 33 2.30 -9.88 14.94
C ARG A 33 3.31 -9.21 14.03
N LEU A 34 3.36 -7.88 14.10
CA LEU A 34 4.37 -7.07 13.44
C LEU A 34 5.56 -6.90 14.38
N SER A 35 6.77 -6.93 13.84
CA SER A 35 7.95 -6.47 14.58
C SER A 35 7.89 -4.95 14.81
N ASP A 36 8.73 -4.44 15.70
CA ASP A 36 8.76 -3.02 16.05
C ASP A 36 9.17 -2.11 14.87
N SER A 37 10.05 -2.59 13.98
CA SER A 37 10.46 -1.89 12.75
C SER A 37 9.32 -1.85 11.74
N GLU A 38 8.64 -2.98 11.53
CA GLU A 38 7.50 -3.10 10.62
C GLU A 38 6.31 -2.30 11.12
N ARG A 39 6.05 -2.28 12.44
CA ARG A 39 4.99 -1.43 13.02
C ARG A 39 5.20 0.04 12.66
N ARG A 40 6.43 0.54 12.70
CA ARG A 40 6.74 1.92 12.31
C ARG A 40 6.54 2.14 10.81
N LYS A 41 6.95 1.18 9.98
CA LYS A 41 6.77 1.21 8.52
C LYS A 41 5.29 1.22 8.15
N ALA A 42 4.50 0.37 8.81
CA ALA A 42 3.07 0.27 8.71
C ALA A 42 2.35 1.55 9.16
N GLN A 43 2.71 2.08 10.33
CA GLN A 43 2.16 3.34 10.84
C GLN A 43 2.46 4.52 9.93
N ARG A 44 3.62 4.52 9.27
CA ARG A 44 3.89 5.46 8.19
C ARG A 44 2.94 5.17 7.05
N ALA A 45 2.99 4.00 6.41
CA ALA A 45 2.17 3.63 5.26
C ALA A 45 0.66 3.93 5.41
N LEU A 46 0.13 3.77 6.62
CA LEU A 46 -1.28 3.98 6.95
C LEU A 46 -1.60 5.40 7.42
N GLY A 47 -0.63 6.31 7.45
CA GLY A 47 -0.82 7.67 7.93
C GLY A 47 -1.27 7.71 9.40
N SER A 48 -0.83 6.75 10.22
CA SER A 48 -1.23 6.52 11.63
C SER A 48 -0.07 6.69 12.64
N ALA A 49 0.96 7.45 12.29
CA ALA A 49 2.12 7.78 13.14
C ALA A 49 1.85 8.49 14.51
N GLY A 50 0.60 8.58 14.97
CA GLY A 50 0.24 9.05 16.31
C GLY A 50 0.72 10.48 16.61
N VAL A 51 1.52 10.64 17.68
CA VAL A 51 2.04 11.95 18.14
C VAL A 51 2.89 12.64 17.08
N HIS A 52 3.57 11.88 16.22
CA HIS A 52 4.43 12.44 15.17
C HIS A 52 3.64 13.21 14.11
N GLN A 53 2.37 12.88 13.90
CA GLN A 53 1.48 13.61 12.98
C GLN A 53 1.19 15.03 13.40
N ARG A 54 1.48 15.38 14.66
CA ARG A 54 1.37 16.79 15.07
C ARG A 54 2.49 17.62 14.48
N LYS A 55 3.62 17.03 14.06
CA LYS A 55 4.78 17.77 13.55
C LYS A 55 4.58 18.16 12.10
N VAL A 56 4.98 19.38 11.74
CA VAL A 56 4.99 19.86 10.35
C VAL A 56 5.92 19.00 9.48
N SER A 57 7.10 18.66 10.00
CA SER A 57 8.10 17.85 9.29
C SER A 57 7.55 16.49 8.82
N TYR A 58 6.66 15.88 9.62
CA TYR A 58 6.04 14.62 9.25
C TYR A 58 5.22 14.76 7.97
N TRP A 59 4.47 15.86 7.82
CA TRP A 59 3.59 16.06 6.66
C TRP A 59 4.33 16.54 5.42
N THR A 60 5.39 17.33 5.58
CA THR A 60 6.28 17.67 4.45
C THR A 60 6.95 16.42 3.90
N ASP A 61 7.42 15.53 4.78
CA ASP A 61 8.04 14.26 4.37
C ASP A 61 6.99 13.31 3.76
N TRP A 62 5.79 13.26 4.35
CA TRP A 62 4.68 12.41 3.89
C TRP A 62 4.16 12.78 2.51
N LEU A 63 3.93 14.08 2.28
CA LEU A 63 3.39 14.62 1.04
C LEU A 63 4.49 14.93 0.02
N GLY A 64 5.76 14.92 0.42
CA GLY A 64 6.88 15.26 -0.45
C GLY A 64 6.85 16.70 -0.94
N ILE A 65 6.26 17.61 -0.16
CA ILE A 65 6.11 19.03 -0.49
C ILE A 65 6.91 19.91 0.46
N SER A 66 7.22 21.14 0.04
CA SER A 66 7.89 22.09 0.89
C SER A 66 6.97 22.58 2.02
N ARG A 67 7.56 23.22 3.02
CA ARG A 67 6.81 23.85 4.11
C ARG A 67 5.91 24.98 3.61
N GLU A 68 6.36 25.70 2.58
CA GLU A 68 5.63 26.80 1.95
C GLU A 68 4.38 26.24 1.26
N ASP A 69 4.54 25.20 0.44
CA ASP A 69 3.43 24.51 -0.24
C ASP A 69 2.43 23.92 0.77
N LEU A 70 2.92 23.34 1.88
CA LEU A 70 2.05 22.86 2.95
C LEU A 70 1.24 24.00 3.59
N GLY A 71 1.86 25.17 3.75
CA GLY A 71 1.21 26.39 4.23
C GLY A 71 0.10 26.84 3.28
N GLU A 72 0.38 26.88 1.98
CA GLU A 72 -0.60 27.22 0.95
C GLU A 72 -1.75 26.21 0.89
N LEU A 73 -1.43 24.92 0.97
CA LEU A 73 -2.42 23.85 1.00
C LEU A 73 -3.36 24.02 2.19
N LEU A 74 -2.82 24.24 3.39
CA LEU A 74 -3.63 24.47 4.59
C LEU A 74 -4.46 25.75 4.46
N LEU A 75 -3.88 26.81 3.91
CA LEU A 75 -4.54 28.09 3.72
C LEU A 75 -5.72 27.98 2.73
N SER A 76 -5.57 27.20 1.67
CA SER A 76 -6.66 26.88 0.72
C SER A 76 -7.86 26.16 1.39
N LYS A 77 -7.62 25.51 2.54
CA LYS A 77 -8.64 24.85 3.37
C LYS A 77 -9.07 25.70 4.57
N GLY A 78 -8.68 26.97 4.63
CA GLY A 78 -9.03 27.90 5.70
C GLY A 78 -8.23 27.72 7.00
N LEU A 79 -7.13 26.96 6.97
CA LEU A 79 -6.24 26.76 8.12
C LEU A 79 -4.95 27.55 7.94
N LYS A 80 -4.61 28.38 8.93
CA LYS A 80 -3.35 29.13 8.91
C LYS A 80 -2.24 28.33 9.57
N LEU A 81 -1.14 28.10 8.85
CA LEU A 81 0.09 27.57 9.41
C LEU A 81 1.05 28.73 9.69
N ASP A 82 1.55 28.84 10.92
CA ASP A 82 2.57 29.84 11.24
C ASP A 82 3.92 29.45 10.59
N PRO A 83 4.66 30.40 9.98
CA PRO A 83 5.95 30.13 9.36
C PRO A 83 6.96 29.47 10.30
N ARG A 84 6.85 29.69 11.62
CA ARG A 84 7.74 29.11 12.64
C ARG A 84 7.10 27.97 13.44
N ALA A 85 5.83 27.62 13.19
CA ALA A 85 5.19 26.53 13.92
C ALA A 85 5.85 25.17 13.65
N THR A 86 6.29 24.48 14.70
CA THR A 86 6.77 23.09 14.56
C THR A 86 5.63 22.10 14.42
N THR A 87 4.41 22.51 14.76
CA THR A 87 3.22 21.67 14.79
C THR A 87 2.11 22.17 13.88
N VAL A 88 1.38 21.24 13.27
CA VAL A 88 0.20 21.55 12.46
C VAL A 88 -0.99 21.98 13.34
N PRO A 89 -1.86 22.88 12.84
CA PRO A 89 -3.01 23.35 13.60
C PRO A 89 -4.03 22.23 13.86
N LYS A 90 -4.85 22.40 14.90
CA LYS A 90 -5.93 21.45 15.23
C LYS A 90 -6.88 21.34 14.03
N GLY A 91 -7.20 20.12 13.61
CA GLY A 91 -8.04 19.84 12.44
C GLY A 91 -7.27 19.62 11.14
N ALA A 92 -6.04 20.12 11.02
CA ALA A 92 -5.20 19.88 9.84
C ALA A 92 -4.91 18.40 9.62
N ILE A 93 -4.69 17.64 10.69
CA ILE A 93 -4.39 16.21 10.64
C ILE A 93 -5.46 15.44 9.85
N ARG A 94 -6.75 15.72 10.08
CA ARG A 94 -7.84 15.02 9.39
C ARG A 94 -7.82 15.30 7.89
N LEU A 95 -7.54 16.55 7.51
CA LEU A 95 -7.46 16.95 6.12
C LEU A 95 -6.22 16.35 5.44
N LEU A 96 -5.07 16.39 6.11
CA LEU A 96 -3.81 15.90 5.56
C LEU A 96 -3.81 14.37 5.42
N ARG A 97 -4.53 13.64 6.28
CA ARG A 97 -4.75 12.19 6.12
C ARG A 97 -5.55 11.82 4.88
N ALA A 98 -6.44 12.70 4.41
CA ALA A 98 -7.23 12.46 3.21
C ALA A 98 -6.40 12.61 1.92
N LEU A 99 -5.16 13.10 2.01
CA LEU A 99 -4.27 13.27 0.88
C LEU A 99 -3.39 12.04 0.68
N PRO A 100 -3.20 11.59 -0.58
CA PRO A 100 -2.33 10.46 -0.87
C PRO A 100 -0.87 10.82 -0.52
N PRO A 101 -0.08 9.87 0.00
CA PRO A 101 1.35 10.08 0.24
C PRO A 101 2.09 10.37 -1.07
N ALA A 102 3.21 11.10 -0.99
CA ALA A 102 4.08 11.38 -2.13
C ALA A 102 4.59 10.12 -2.85
N LEU A 103 4.67 9.00 -2.13
CA LEU A 103 5.03 7.70 -2.71
C LEU A 103 4.08 7.27 -3.83
N SER A 104 2.79 7.64 -3.76
CA SER A 104 1.83 7.36 -4.83
C SER A 104 2.07 8.21 -6.08
N ALA A 105 2.70 9.39 -5.97
CA ALA A 105 3.03 10.25 -7.11
C ALA A 105 4.28 9.80 -7.87
N ARG A 106 5.10 8.91 -7.29
CA ARG A 106 6.27 8.32 -7.96
C ARG A 106 5.98 7.00 -8.68
N THR A 107 4.76 6.48 -8.58
CA THR A 107 4.28 5.38 -9.41
C THR A 107 3.55 5.91 -10.63
N SER A 108 4.11 6.92 -11.31
CA SER A 108 4.19 6.79 -12.76
C SER A 108 5.30 5.76 -12.99
N VAL A 109 4.98 4.48 -12.87
CA VAL A 109 5.74 3.49 -13.64
C VAL A 109 5.67 4.04 -15.06
N PRO A 110 6.80 4.45 -15.68
CA PRO A 110 6.78 4.53 -17.13
C PRO A 110 6.35 3.13 -17.52
N GLU A 111 5.12 3.00 -18.04
CA GLU A 111 4.66 1.79 -18.69
C GLU A 111 5.86 1.33 -19.49
N PRO A 112 6.54 0.24 -19.09
CA PRO A 112 7.63 -0.22 -19.92
C PRO A 112 6.93 -0.46 -21.23
N GLU A 113 7.27 0.32 -22.26
CA GLU A 113 7.12 -0.15 -23.62
C GLU A 113 7.79 -1.51 -23.55
N LEU A 114 6.96 -2.54 -23.40
CA LEU A 114 7.35 -3.91 -23.52
C LEU A 114 7.71 -3.99 -24.98
N GLU A 115 8.94 -3.55 -25.31
CA GLU A 115 9.66 -4.04 -26.45
C GLU A 115 9.50 -5.53 -26.34
N THR A 116 8.58 -6.04 -27.16
CA THR A 116 8.24 -7.43 -27.24
C THR A 116 9.43 -8.04 -27.96
N GLN A 117 10.57 -8.12 -27.25
CA GLN A 117 11.67 -8.97 -27.64
C GLN A 117 11.07 -10.36 -27.55
N SER A 118 10.58 -10.81 -28.70
CA SER A 118 10.16 -12.17 -28.96
C SER A 118 11.39 -13.05 -28.78
N VAL A 119 11.70 -13.36 -27.53
CA VAL A 119 12.56 -14.49 -27.21
C VAL A 119 11.75 -15.69 -27.67
N VAL A 120 12.11 -16.20 -28.86
CA VAL A 120 11.64 -17.49 -29.35
C VAL A 120 12.19 -18.52 -28.37
N ILE A 121 11.40 -18.85 -27.35
CA ILE A 121 11.68 -19.99 -26.49
C ILE A 121 11.52 -21.20 -27.40
N PRO A 122 12.59 -21.99 -27.68
CA PRO A 122 12.43 -23.21 -28.44
C PRO A 122 11.46 -24.11 -27.67
N ALA A 123 10.48 -24.66 -28.37
CA ALA A 123 9.53 -25.59 -27.77
C ALA A 123 10.33 -26.70 -27.07
N PRO A 124 10.01 -27.04 -25.81
CA PRO A 124 10.63 -28.19 -25.17
C PRO A 124 10.32 -29.44 -26.00
N ASP A 125 11.36 -30.24 -26.28
CA ASP A 125 11.20 -31.56 -26.90
C ASP A 125 10.41 -32.45 -25.93
N PHE A 126 9.12 -32.63 -26.21
CA PHE A 126 8.32 -33.62 -25.53
C PHE A 126 8.65 -34.99 -26.14
N PRO A 127 9.10 -35.98 -25.36
CA PRO A 127 9.33 -37.30 -25.89
C PRO A 127 7.98 -37.89 -26.37
N GLU A 128 7.94 -38.35 -27.63
CA GLU A 128 6.75 -38.91 -28.30
C GLU A 128 6.22 -40.24 -27.69
N ASN A 129 6.68 -40.61 -26.49
CA ASN A 129 6.25 -41.82 -25.79
C ASN A 129 5.26 -41.51 -24.65
N SER A 130 4.32 -40.59 -24.86
CA SER A 130 3.07 -40.57 -24.07
C SER A 130 2.18 -41.70 -24.55
N SER A 131 2.50 -42.90 -24.07
CA SER A 131 1.64 -44.08 -24.14
C SER A 131 0.32 -43.70 -23.46
N GLY A 132 -0.77 -43.71 -24.23
CA GLY A 132 -2.07 -43.17 -23.87
C GLY A 132 -2.51 -43.47 -22.44
N HIS A 133 -2.50 -42.44 -21.59
CA HIS A 133 -3.37 -42.41 -20.44
C HIS A 133 -4.70 -41.86 -20.92
N THR A 134 -5.66 -42.76 -21.14
CA THR A 134 -7.06 -42.43 -21.29
C THR A 134 -7.48 -41.65 -20.05
N ILE A 135 -7.57 -40.33 -20.18
CA ILE A 135 -8.12 -39.47 -19.13
C ILE A 135 -9.61 -39.80 -19.07
N SER A 136 -10.01 -40.55 -18.04
CA SER A 136 -11.42 -40.87 -17.81
C SER A 136 -12.08 -39.64 -17.22
N PHE A 137 -12.92 -38.97 -18.02
CA PHE A 137 -13.75 -37.88 -17.53
C PHE A 137 -14.93 -38.48 -16.76
N LEU A 138 -15.00 -38.21 -15.46
CA LEU A 138 -16.20 -38.48 -14.66
C LEU A 138 -17.25 -37.41 -14.99
N SER A 139 -18.46 -37.84 -15.34
CA SER A 139 -19.59 -36.93 -15.51
C SER A 139 -20.03 -36.38 -14.16
N VAL A 140 -20.53 -35.14 -14.13
CA VAL A 140 -21.04 -34.47 -12.92
C VAL A 140 -22.14 -35.28 -12.24
N GLU A 141 -22.89 -36.07 -13.01
CA GLU A 141 -23.98 -36.93 -12.51
C GLU A 141 -23.46 -38.09 -11.64
N GLU A 142 -22.21 -38.50 -11.79
CA GLU A 142 -21.59 -39.60 -11.01
C GLU A 142 -21.08 -39.15 -9.62
N VAL A 143 -20.93 -37.84 -9.39
CA VAL A 143 -20.38 -37.30 -8.13
C VAL A 143 -21.45 -37.11 -7.04
N ILE A 144 -22.74 -37.15 -7.40
CA ILE A 144 -23.85 -36.74 -6.52
C ILE A 144 -24.72 -37.95 -6.09
N ALA A 145 -24.32 -39.19 -6.40
CA ALA A 145 -25.01 -40.42 -5.99
C ALA A 145 -24.45 -41.01 -4.69
#